data_AF-A0A250I949-F1
#
_entry.id   AF-A0A250I949-F1
#
_cell.length_a   1.000
_cell.length_b   1.000
_cell.length_c   1.000
_cell.angle_alpha   90.00
_cell.angle_beta   90.00
_cell.angle_gamma   90.00
#
_symmetry.space_group_name_H-M   'P 1'
#
loop_
_entity.id
_entity.type
_entity.pdbx_description
1 polymer ?
#
loop_
_entity_poly.entity_id
_entity_poly.type
_entity_poly.pdbx_seq_one_letter_code
_entity_poly.pdbx_strand_id
1 'polypeptide(L)'
;MIDQDQEQIISELSRDLVRQLAPGELPRFEATSSAYFEDPDKVRREVSPQDEILGFGMGEILTQMTPAILAVVTQVVAFLAGEVKQQLKTESTGFVGEFVKGMFKRFKEGMDKTQARRQGISMTPELLTRVRETTFQNATQLNLPRDQATVLANAVVGSLSLSPAG
;
A
#
# COMPACT_ATOMS: atom_id res chain seq x y z
N MET A 1 -15.23 2.56 -2.16
CA MET A 1 -14.92 3.28 -3.42
C MET A 1 -13.64 4.04 -3.19
N ILE A 2 -12.61 3.76 -3.97
CA ILE A 2 -11.33 4.48 -3.93
C ILE A 2 -11.58 5.81 -4.66
N ASP A 3 -11.26 6.94 -4.05
CA ASP A 3 -11.34 8.25 -4.72
C ASP A 3 -10.16 8.39 -5.71
N GLN A 4 -10.29 9.19 -6.77
CA GLN A 4 -9.27 9.37 -7.81
C GLN A 4 -7.92 9.81 -7.23
N ASP A 5 -7.92 10.67 -6.21
CA ASP A 5 -6.69 11.06 -5.50
C ASP A 5 -6.03 9.88 -4.79
N GLN A 6 -6.82 8.97 -4.21
CA GLN A 6 -6.30 7.76 -3.57
C GLN A 6 -5.80 6.75 -4.60
N GLU A 7 -6.49 6.61 -5.74
CA GLU A 7 -6.08 5.73 -6.83
C GLU A 7 -4.70 6.13 -7.36
N GLN A 8 -4.48 7.42 -7.61
CA GLN A 8 -3.19 7.92 -8.05
C GLN A 8 -2.08 7.58 -7.03
N ILE A 9 -2.33 7.82 -5.75
CA ILE A 9 -1.38 7.52 -4.66
C ILE A 9 -1.07 6.02 -4.61
N ILE A 10 -2.11 5.19 -4.65
CA ILE A 10 -1.98 3.73 -4.62
C ILE A 10 -1.16 3.25 -5.82
N SER A 11 -1.46 3.76 -7.01
CA SER A 11 -0.75 3.41 -8.25
C SER A 11 0.72 3.82 -8.19
N GLU A 12 1.02 5.06 -7.82
CA GLU A 12 2.40 5.56 -7.75
C GLU A 12 3.24 4.78 -6.73
N LEU A 13 2.73 4.60 -5.50
CA LEU A 13 3.45 3.85 -4.48
C LEU A 13 3.64 2.38 -4.88
N SER A 14 2.58 1.75 -5.39
CA SER A 14 2.65 0.34 -5.81
C SER A 14 3.65 0.16 -6.95
N ARG A 15 3.75 1.10 -7.88
CA ARG A 15 4.73 1.06 -8.96
C ARG A 15 6.17 1.08 -8.45
N ASP A 16 6.45 1.91 -7.46
CA ASP A 16 7.79 1.99 -6.85
C ASP A 16 8.13 0.71 -6.06
N LEU A 17 7.17 0.15 -5.34
CA LEU A 17 7.32 -1.13 -4.65
C LEU A 17 7.52 -2.29 -5.65
N VAL A 18 6.78 -2.32 -6.75
CA VAL A 18 6.95 -3.31 -7.83
C VAL A 18 8.33 -3.17 -8.47
N ARG A 19 8.79 -1.94 -8.73
CA ARG A 19 10.15 -1.70 -9.26
C ARG A 19 11.23 -2.28 -8.34
N GLN A 20 11.06 -2.17 -7.04
CA GLN A 20 12.04 -2.67 -6.05
C GLN A 20 11.97 -4.18 -5.86
N LEU A 21 10.75 -4.73 -5.76
CA LEU A 21 10.56 -6.08 -5.25
C LEU A 21 10.26 -7.10 -6.38
N ALA A 22 9.62 -6.68 -7.47
CA ALA A 22 9.29 -7.53 -8.63
C ALA A 22 9.50 -6.77 -9.95
N PRO A 23 10.73 -6.32 -10.28
CA PRO A 23 10.99 -5.48 -11.46
C PRO A 23 10.56 -6.13 -12.78
N GLY A 24 10.54 -7.47 -12.85
CA GLY A 24 10.06 -8.21 -14.02
C GLY A 24 8.56 -8.06 -14.31
N GLU A 25 7.77 -7.58 -13.34
CA GLU A 25 6.34 -7.31 -13.52
C GLU A 25 6.06 -5.87 -13.95
N LEU A 26 7.04 -4.97 -13.86
CA LEU A 26 6.88 -3.56 -14.17
C LEU A 26 6.35 -3.28 -15.61
N PRO A 27 6.74 -4.02 -16.67
CA PRO A 27 6.16 -3.84 -18.00
C PRO A 27 4.65 -4.10 -18.08
N ARG A 28 4.11 -4.90 -17.16
CA ARG A 28 2.67 -5.22 -17.09
C ARG A 28 1.92 -4.37 -16.07
N PHE A 29 2.63 -3.54 -15.30
CA PHE A 29 2.07 -2.82 -14.16
C PHE A 29 0.80 -2.04 -14.52
N GLU A 30 0.82 -1.26 -15.60
CA GLU A 30 -0.34 -0.43 -16.01
C GLU A 30 -1.60 -1.26 -16.31
N ALA A 31 -1.43 -2.40 -16.98
CA ALA A 31 -2.55 -3.29 -17.28
C ALA A 31 -3.07 -3.95 -15.99
N THR A 32 -2.17 -4.40 -15.11
CA THR A 32 -2.53 -5.03 -13.84
C THR A 32 -3.18 -4.05 -12.86
N SER A 33 -2.68 -2.81 -12.76
CA SER A 33 -3.24 -1.78 -11.90
C SER A 33 -4.62 -1.33 -12.38
N SER A 34 -4.79 -1.14 -13.70
CA SER A 34 -6.10 -0.81 -14.28
C SER A 34 -7.13 -1.90 -13.97
N ALA A 35 -6.80 -3.17 -14.24
CA ALA A 35 -7.68 -4.30 -13.95
C ALA A 35 -7.99 -4.44 -12.44
N TYR A 36 -7.03 -4.10 -11.58
CA TYR A 36 -7.26 -4.07 -10.13
C TYR A 36 -8.24 -2.97 -9.72
N PHE A 37 -8.11 -1.75 -10.26
CA PHE A 37 -9.01 -0.64 -9.90
C PHE A 37 -10.43 -0.81 -10.44
N GLU A 38 -10.62 -1.57 -11.53
CA GLU A 38 -11.94 -1.98 -12.01
C GLU A 38 -12.68 -2.89 -11.01
N ASP A 39 -11.96 -3.79 -10.32
CA ASP A 39 -12.53 -4.72 -9.34
C ASP A 39 -11.52 -5.07 -8.20
N PRO A 40 -11.36 -4.18 -7.19
CA PRO A 40 -10.37 -4.39 -6.13
C PRO A 40 -10.64 -5.61 -5.25
N ASP A 41 -11.91 -6.03 -5.15
CA ASP A 41 -12.33 -7.17 -4.35
C ASP A 41 -12.04 -8.51 -5.03
N LYS A 42 -11.73 -8.50 -6.33
CA LYS A 42 -11.34 -9.70 -7.09
C LYS A 42 -10.13 -10.39 -6.46
N VAL A 43 -9.10 -9.63 -6.09
CA VAL A 43 -7.87 -10.18 -5.48
C VAL A 43 -8.19 -10.90 -4.17
N ARG A 44 -9.11 -10.37 -3.35
CA ARG A 44 -9.51 -11.03 -2.10
C ARG A 44 -10.32 -12.30 -2.34
N ARG A 45 -11.21 -12.28 -3.34
CA ARG A 45 -12.03 -13.43 -3.73
C ARG A 45 -11.19 -14.58 -4.27
N GLU A 46 -10.16 -14.27 -5.07
CA GLU A 46 -9.24 -15.26 -5.63
C GLU A 46 -8.32 -15.89 -4.56
N VAL A 47 -8.17 -15.23 -3.41
CA VAL A 47 -7.33 -15.68 -2.29
C VAL A 47 -8.10 -16.50 -1.26
N SER A 48 -9.41 -16.31 -1.10
CA SER A 48 -10.24 -17.06 -0.12
C SER A 48 -10.84 -18.31 -0.77
N PRO A 49 -10.29 -19.53 -0.55
CA PRO A 49 -10.92 -20.75 -0.99
C PRO A 49 -11.81 -21.24 0.15
N GLN A 50 -12.94 -20.57 0.40
CA GLN A 50 -13.93 -21.13 1.32
C GLN A 50 -14.77 -22.24 0.68
N ASP A 51 -14.72 -22.41 -0.66
CA ASP A 51 -15.59 -23.36 -1.38
C ASP A 51 -14.92 -24.22 -2.46
N GLU A 52 -13.60 -24.46 -2.43
CA GLU A 52 -12.99 -25.47 -3.32
C GLU A 52 -12.25 -26.57 -2.55
N ILE A 53 -13.08 -27.45 -1.97
CA ILE A 53 -12.74 -28.85 -1.75
C ILE A 53 -12.60 -29.49 -3.13
N LEU A 54 -11.37 -29.75 -3.57
CA LEU A 54 -10.89 -30.93 -4.32
C LEU A 54 -9.60 -30.55 -5.05
N GLY A 55 -8.51 -31.14 -4.58
CA GLY A 55 -7.15 -30.89 -5.07
C GLY A 55 -7.01 -30.92 -6.59
N PHE A 56 -6.77 -29.73 -7.15
CA PHE A 56 -5.94 -29.49 -8.33
C PHE A 56 -5.34 -28.09 -8.18
N GLY A 57 -4.04 -28.00 -7.85
CA GLY A 57 -3.22 -26.84 -8.23
C GLY A 57 -3.41 -25.49 -7.53
N MET A 58 -3.81 -25.42 -6.25
CA MET A 58 -3.75 -24.16 -5.50
C MET A 58 -2.33 -23.85 -5.01
N GLY A 59 -1.47 -23.41 -5.94
CA GLY A 59 -0.13 -22.90 -5.64
C GLY A 59 0.33 -21.74 -6.54
N GLU A 60 -0.45 -21.40 -7.58
CA GLU A 60 -0.01 -20.47 -8.64
C GLU A 60 -0.78 -19.14 -8.70
N ILE A 61 -1.83 -18.93 -7.91
CA ILE A 61 -2.68 -17.73 -8.06
C ILE A 61 -1.98 -16.45 -7.55
N LEU A 62 -0.87 -16.59 -6.81
CA LEU A 62 -0.01 -15.47 -6.42
C LEU A 62 1.43 -15.64 -6.93
N THR A 63 1.60 -16.15 -8.16
CA THR A 63 2.89 -16.02 -8.84
C THR A 63 3.22 -14.55 -9.17
N GLN A 64 2.22 -13.66 -9.12
CA GLN A 64 2.38 -12.24 -9.40
C GLN A 64 2.26 -11.39 -8.13
N MET A 65 3.29 -10.58 -7.88
CA MET A 65 3.39 -9.76 -6.68
C MET A 65 2.65 -8.42 -6.82
N THR A 66 2.45 -7.93 -8.04
CA THR A 66 1.78 -6.66 -8.33
C THR A 66 0.35 -6.57 -7.79
N PRO A 67 -0.56 -7.55 -8.01
CA PRO A 67 -1.91 -7.50 -7.45
C PRO A 67 -1.92 -7.49 -5.92
N ALA A 68 -1.00 -8.23 -5.30
CA ALA A 68 -0.86 -8.25 -3.84
C ALA A 68 -0.36 -6.91 -3.30
N ILE A 69 0.65 -6.30 -3.94
CA ILE A 69 1.15 -4.97 -3.59
C ILE A 69 0.01 -3.94 -3.68
N LEU A 70 -0.75 -3.92 -4.78
CA LEU A 70 -1.89 -3.02 -4.96
C LEU A 70 -2.94 -3.17 -3.85
N ALA A 71 -3.32 -4.41 -3.53
CA ALA A 71 -4.29 -4.71 -2.48
C ALA A 71 -3.79 -4.31 -1.08
N VAL A 72 -2.51 -4.52 -0.79
CA VAL A 72 -1.90 -4.14 0.50
C VAL A 72 -1.79 -2.62 0.62
N VAL A 73 -1.28 -1.94 -0.41
CA VAL A 73 -1.14 -0.48 -0.44
C VAL A 73 -2.49 0.21 -0.30
N THR A 74 -3.52 -0.30 -0.98
CA THR A 74 -4.91 0.20 -0.83
C THR A 74 -5.35 0.19 0.64
N GLN A 75 -5.08 -0.91 1.35
CA GLN A 75 -5.45 -1.04 2.76
C GLN A 75 -4.62 -0.12 3.66
N VAL A 76 -3.34 0.07 3.37
CA VAL A 76 -2.48 0.99 4.12
C VAL A 76 -2.95 2.44 3.93
N VAL A 77 -3.29 2.84 2.71
CA VAL A 77 -3.86 4.17 2.42
C VAL A 77 -5.19 4.36 3.17
N ALA A 78 -6.06 3.35 3.18
CA ALA A 78 -7.32 3.38 3.93
C ALA A 78 -7.09 3.46 5.45
N PHE A 79 -6.12 2.72 5.98
CA PHE A 79 -5.73 2.77 7.40
C PHE A 79 -5.22 4.15 7.81
N LEU A 80 -4.28 4.72 7.05
CA LEU A 80 -3.75 6.06 7.28
C LEU A 80 -4.86 7.12 7.21
N ALA A 81 -5.77 6.99 6.24
CA ALA A 81 -6.93 7.85 6.14
C ALA A 81 -7.82 7.78 7.41
N GLY A 82 -8.00 6.59 7.97
CA GLY A 82 -8.73 6.37 9.22
C GLY A 82 -8.06 7.02 10.44
N GLU A 83 -6.74 6.84 10.59
CA GLU A 83 -5.95 7.43 11.68
C GLU A 83 -6.01 8.97 11.65
N VAL A 84 -5.92 9.58 10.45
CA VAL A 84 -6.03 11.04 10.29
C VAL A 84 -7.40 11.56 10.71
N LYS A 85 -8.48 10.88 10.31
CA LYS A 85 -9.85 11.23 10.74
C LYS A 85 -9.99 11.20 12.26
N GLN A 86 -9.44 10.18 12.92
CA GLN A 86 -9.49 10.04 14.38
C GLN A 86 -8.70 11.15 15.08
N GLN A 87 -7.50 11.48 14.60
CA GLN A 87 -6.64 12.49 15.23
C GLN A 87 -7.20 13.91 15.06
N LEU A 88 -7.77 14.22 13.90
CA LEU A 88 -8.27 15.56 13.59
C LEU A 88 -9.75 15.77 13.91
N LYS A 89 -10.46 14.71 14.35
CA LYS A 89 -11.92 14.71 14.57
C LYS A 89 -12.69 15.33 13.39
N THR A 90 -12.19 15.13 12.17
CA THR A 90 -12.78 15.67 10.94
C THR A 90 -13.41 14.55 10.14
N GLU A 91 -14.64 14.76 9.69
CA GLU A 91 -15.34 13.82 8.78
C GLU A 91 -15.09 14.16 7.30
N SER A 92 -14.39 15.26 7.02
CA SER A 92 -14.13 15.72 5.65
C SER A 92 -13.16 14.78 4.91
N THR A 93 -13.66 14.12 3.86
CA THR A 93 -12.88 13.21 3.00
C THR A 93 -11.79 13.92 2.21
N GLY A 94 -12.02 15.17 1.78
CA GLY A 94 -11.06 15.94 0.98
C GLY A 94 -9.77 16.26 1.73
N PHE A 95 -9.87 16.63 3.00
CA PHE A 95 -8.69 16.94 3.83
C PHE A 95 -7.82 15.70 4.07
N VAL A 96 -8.45 14.54 4.20
CA VAL A 96 -7.76 13.26 4.40
C VAL A 96 -7.00 12.84 3.15
N GLY A 97 -7.61 12.99 1.97
CA GLY A 97 -6.96 12.74 0.69
C GLY A 97 -5.74 13.64 0.51
N GLU A 98 -5.87 14.93 0.80
CA GLU A 98 -4.79 15.91 0.66
C GLU A 98 -3.64 15.70 1.65
N PHE A 99 -3.95 15.27 2.87
CA PHE A 99 -2.95 14.88 3.87
C PHE A 99 -2.17 13.63 3.43
N VAL A 100 -2.87 12.59 3.00
CA VAL A 100 -2.25 11.35 2.48
C VAL A 100 -1.41 11.67 1.26
N LYS A 101 -1.93 12.45 0.31
CA LYS A 101 -1.20 12.95 -0.86
C LYS A 101 0.05 13.74 -0.47
N GLY A 102 -0.04 14.61 0.54
CA GLY A 102 1.09 15.37 1.07
C GLY A 102 2.19 14.48 1.65
N MET A 103 1.82 13.41 2.36
CA MET A 103 2.78 12.41 2.86
C MET A 103 3.49 11.67 1.73
N PHE A 104 2.77 11.25 0.69
CA PHE A 104 3.34 10.54 -0.45
C PHE A 104 4.13 11.44 -1.41
N LYS A 105 3.70 12.68 -1.61
CA LYS A 105 4.44 13.68 -2.39
C LYS A 105 5.79 14.00 -1.76
N ARG A 106 5.85 14.05 -0.41
CA ARG A 106 7.10 14.22 0.35
C ARG A 106 8.12 13.10 0.11
N PHE A 107 7.65 11.87 -0.07
CA PHE A 107 8.45 10.73 -0.46
C PHE A 107 9.00 10.91 -1.90
N LYS A 108 8.14 11.28 -2.85
CA LYS A 108 8.51 11.42 -4.27
C LYS A 108 9.48 12.58 -4.56
N GLU A 109 9.26 13.74 -3.95
CA GLU A 109 10.04 14.96 -4.22
C GLU A 109 11.30 15.08 -3.37
N GLY A 110 11.52 14.14 -2.46
CA GLY A 110 12.64 14.20 -1.56
C GLY A 110 12.72 15.44 -0.71
N MET A 111 11.61 15.72 -0.02
CA MET A 111 11.47 16.96 0.72
C MET A 111 12.53 17.10 1.82
N ASP A 112 13.26 18.22 1.79
CA ASP A 112 14.30 18.59 2.75
C ASP A 112 13.76 18.45 4.20
N LYS A 113 14.55 17.80 5.07
CA LYS A 113 14.26 17.55 6.49
C LYS A 113 13.74 18.79 7.22
N THR A 114 14.13 19.97 6.77
CA THR A 114 13.77 21.28 7.34
C THR A 114 12.32 21.69 7.04
N GLN A 115 11.81 21.39 5.84
CA GLN A 115 10.41 21.66 5.47
C GLN A 115 9.47 20.62 6.07
N ALA A 116 9.92 19.37 6.12
CA ALA A 116 9.22 18.25 6.71
C ALA A 116 8.80 18.49 8.18
N ARG A 117 9.68 19.13 8.95
CA ARG A 117 9.47 19.44 10.38
C ARG A 117 8.54 20.63 10.60
N ARG A 118 8.47 21.58 9.66
CA ARG A 118 7.60 22.78 9.76
C ARG A 118 6.12 22.49 9.55
N GLN A 119 5.79 21.43 8.82
CA GLN A 119 4.40 21.08 8.53
C GLN A 119 3.73 20.23 9.62
N GLY A 120 4.39 19.95 10.75
CA GLY A 120 3.76 19.36 11.95
C GLY A 120 3.27 17.91 11.83
N ILE A 121 3.34 17.32 10.63
CA ILE A 121 2.93 15.95 10.35
C ILE A 121 4.19 15.09 10.37
N SER A 122 4.46 14.46 11.50
CA SER A 122 5.51 13.45 11.65
C SER A 122 4.84 12.10 11.71
N MET A 123 5.21 11.16 10.85
CA MET A 123 4.89 9.75 11.08
C MET A 123 5.58 9.35 12.37
N THR A 124 4.81 9.21 13.44
CA THR A 124 5.39 8.83 14.72
C THR A 124 5.91 7.39 14.61
N PRO A 125 6.95 7.02 15.37
CA PRO A 125 7.45 5.64 15.39
C PRO A 125 6.35 4.61 15.66
N GLU A 126 5.35 4.98 16.45
CA GLU A 126 4.18 4.14 16.77
C GLU A 126 3.29 3.93 15.54
N LEU A 127 3.03 4.99 14.76
CA LEU A 127 2.24 4.88 13.51
C LEU A 127 2.97 4.03 12.47
N LEU A 128 4.29 4.19 12.32
CA LEU A 128 5.10 3.34 11.43
C LEU A 128 5.07 1.87 11.85
N THR A 129 5.09 1.61 13.16
CA THR A 129 4.97 0.25 13.70
C THR A 129 3.61 -0.36 13.36
N ARG A 130 2.52 0.40 13.55
CA ARG A 130 1.17 -0.04 13.16
C ARG A 130 1.05 -0.29 11.67
N VAL A 131 1.58 0.62 10.83
CA VAL A 131 1.59 0.42 9.37
C VAL A 131 2.33 -0.86 9.01
N ARG A 132 3.48 -1.14 9.62
CA ARG A 132 4.22 -2.39 9.40
C ARG A 132 3.36 -3.61 9.71
N GLU A 133 2.73 -3.62 10.88
CA GLU A 133 1.89 -4.72 11.35
C GLU A 133 0.68 -4.93 10.44
N THR A 134 -0.04 -3.86 10.10
CA THR A 134 -1.16 -3.89 9.15
C THR A 134 -0.72 -4.41 7.79
N THR A 135 0.42 -3.93 7.27
CA THR A 135 0.96 -4.38 5.98
C THR A 135 1.28 -5.87 6.00
N PHE A 136 1.96 -6.34 7.05
CA PHE A 136 2.30 -7.75 7.22
C PHE A 136 1.05 -8.62 7.32
N GLN A 137 0.09 -8.25 8.17
CA GLN A 137 -1.17 -8.98 8.33
C GLN A 137 -1.94 -9.08 7.02
N ASN A 138 -2.09 -7.96 6.30
CA ASN A 138 -2.80 -7.93 5.03
C ASN A 138 -2.09 -8.80 3.97
N ALA A 139 -0.77 -8.74 3.89
CA ALA A 139 0.01 -9.59 2.99
C ALA A 139 -0.18 -11.08 3.31
N THR A 140 -0.16 -11.46 4.60
CA THR A 140 -0.38 -12.87 5.00
C THR A 140 -1.81 -13.35 4.74
N GLN A 141 -2.82 -12.49 4.90
CA GLN A 141 -4.20 -12.81 4.54
C GLN A 141 -4.36 -12.99 3.04
N LEU A 142 -3.50 -12.33 2.25
CA LEU A 142 -3.35 -12.54 0.82
C LEU A 142 -2.45 -13.74 0.51
N ASN A 143 -2.26 -14.72 1.41
CA ASN A 143 -1.45 -15.92 1.20
C ASN A 143 0.01 -15.67 0.74
N LEU A 144 0.56 -14.46 0.93
CA LEU A 144 1.99 -14.24 0.66
C LEU A 144 2.83 -15.06 1.65
N PRO A 145 3.90 -15.72 1.18
CA PRO A 145 4.87 -16.35 2.06
C PRO A 145 5.38 -15.35 3.10
N ARG A 146 5.57 -15.81 4.33
CA ARG A 146 5.96 -14.96 5.47
C ARG A 146 7.17 -14.06 5.18
N ASP A 147 8.15 -14.57 4.44
CA ASP A 147 9.34 -13.81 4.07
C ASP A 147 8.98 -12.67 3.11
N GLN A 148 8.14 -12.92 2.10
CA GLN A 148 7.66 -11.89 1.18
C GLN A 148 6.77 -10.86 1.89
N ALA A 149 5.89 -11.31 2.79
CA ALA A 149 5.07 -10.41 3.61
C ALA A 149 5.94 -9.51 4.50
N THR A 150 7.03 -10.04 5.05
CA THR A 150 8.00 -9.27 5.85
C THR A 150 8.75 -8.24 5.00
N VAL A 151 9.22 -8.65 3.82
CA VAL A 151 9.90 -7.75 2.88
C VAL A 151 8.97 -6.62 2.43
N LEU A 152 7.72 -6.94 2.06
CA LEU A 152 6.72 -5.96 1.67
C LEU A 152 6.40 -4.99 2.82
N ALA A 153 6.20 -5.50 4.05
CA ALA A 153 5.96 -4.67 5.22
C ALA A 153 7.10 -3.69 5.49
N ASN A 154 8.35 -4.15 5.40
CA ASN A 154 9.52 -3.30 5.58
C ASN A 154 9.66 -2.29 4.43
N ALA A 155 9.38 -2.67 3.18
CA ALA A 155 9.44 -1.78 2.03
C ALA A 155 8.37 -0.66 2.11
N VAL A 156 7.15 -0.98 2.56
CA VAL A 156 6.10 0.03 2.80
C VAL A 156 6.53 1.00 3.90
N VAL A 157 7.02 0.51 5.05
CA VAL A 157 7.55 1.38 6.10
C VAL A 157 8.73 2.21 5.60
N GLY A 158 9.61 1.62 4.79
CA GLY A 158 10.73 2.30 4.13
C GLY A 158 10.23 3.45 3.27
N SER A 159 9.24 3.20 2.40
CA SER A 159 8.64 4.24 1.55
C SER A 159 7.98 5.37 2.33
N LEU A 160 7.57 5.10 3.57
CA LEU A 160 6.88 6.06 4.43
C LEU A 160 7.83 6.80 5.39
N SER A 161 8.96 6.17 5.74
CA SER A 161 9.96 6.71 6.67
C SER A 161 11.13 7.39 5.95
N LEU A 162 11.41 7.02 4.70
CA LEU A 162 12.45 7.63 3.89
C LEU A 162 11.96 8.99 3.36
N SER A 163 12.31 10.04 4.10
CA SER A 163 12.87 11.22 3.45
C SER A 163 14.12 10.73 2.72
N PRO A 164 14.26 10.88 1.38
CA PRO A 164 15.39 10.30 0.66
C PRO A 164 16.68 10.80 1.28
N ALA A 165 17.52 9.83 1.61
CA ALA A 165 18.85 10.08 2.06
C ALA A 165 19.70 10.48 0.85
N GLY A 166 20.19 11.72 0.85
CA GLY A 166 21.43 12.13 0.19
C GLY A 166 21.40 12.20 -1.32
#